data_AF-A0A564STP5-F1
#
_entry.id   AF-A0A564STP5-F1
#
_cell.length_a   1.000
_cell.length_b   1.000
_cell.length_c   1.000
_cell.angle_alpha   90.00
_cell.angle_beta   90.00
_cell.angle_gamma   90.00
#
_symmetry.space_group_name_H-M   'P 1'
#
loop_
_entity.id
_entity.type
_entity.pdbx_description
1 polymer ?
#
loop_
_entity_poly.entity_id
_entity_poly.type
_entity_poly.pdbx_seq_one_letter_code
_entity_poly.pdbx_strand_id
1 'polypeptide(L)'
;MSFSDLKLFALSSNQELAKRVAQEIGMELGKSTVRQFSDGEIQVNIEESIRGKHVFILQSTSSPVNDNLMEILIMVDALKRASAESINVVMPYYGYARQDRKARAREPITSKLVANMLQVAGVDRLLTIDLHAAQIQGFFDIPVDHLMGAPLIADYFERRGMTGGGYVVVSPDHGGVPRARKLAEFLKTPIAIIDKRRSVDKMNTSEVMNIIGKVEGKTCILIDDMIDTAGTICHAADALAEAGAVEVYASCTHPVLSGPAMDNIQKSAIKKLVVLDTIYLPKERLIDKIEQISIAHLLAEAIVRIHEKRPLSPLFETLTAL
;
A
#
# COMPACT_ATOMS: atom_id res chain seq x y z
N MET A 1 -19.68 -15.28 16.97
CA MET A 1 -18.51 -15.98 17.57
C MET A 1 -17.90 -15.05 18.61
N SER A 2 -17.37 -15.59 19.72
CA SER A 2 -16.78 -14.73 20.77
C SER A 2 -15.37 -14.35 20.36
N PHE A 3 -15.15 -13.12 19.87
CA PHE A 3 -13.82 -12.53 19.65
C PHE A 3 -13.11 -12.17 20.98
N SER A 4 -13.42 -12.86 22.07
CA SER A 4 -12.95 -12.52 23.43
C SER A 4 -11.42 -12.56 23.56
N ASP A 5 -10.74 -13.32 22.70
CA ASP A 5 -9.29 -13.49 22.74
C ASP A 5 -8.54 -12.70 21.66
N LEU A 6 -9.26 -12.00 20.79
CA LEU A 6 -8.72 -11.09 19.78
C LEU A 6 -8.60 -9.68 20.34
N LYS A 7 -7.47 -9.01 20.09
CA LYS A 7 -7.30 -7.56 20.36
C LYS A 7 -6.69 -6.87 19.15
N LEU A 8 -7.26 -5.73 18.76
CA LEU A 8 -6.75 -4.88 17.69
C LEU A 8 -6.34 -3.53 18.27
N PHE A 9 -5.05 -3.19 18.20
CA PHE A 9 -4.53 -1.87 18.57
C PHE A 9 -4.19 -1.06 17.33
N ALA A 10 -4.32 0.25 17.44
CA ALA A 10 -3.93 1.20 16.41
C ALA A 10 -2.82 2.11 16.95
N LEU A 11 -1.78 2.30 16.15
CA LEU A 11 -0.72 3.27 16.44
C LEU A 11 -0.92 4.55 15.63
N SER A 12 0.05 5.47 15.60
CA SER A 12 -0.22 6.86 15.17
C SER A 12 -0.49 7.05 13.66
N SER A 13 -0.08 6.14 12.78
CA SER A 13 -0.04 6.38 11.32
C SER A 13 -1.41 6.52 10.66
N ASN A 14 -2.41 5.76 11.10
CA ASN A 14 -3.75 5.76 10.49
C ASN A 14 -4.85 5.26 11.43
N GLN A 15 -5.19 6.09 12.41
CA GLN A 15 -6.27 5.82 13.38
C GLN A 15 -7.65 5.68 12.72
N GLU A 16 -7.90 6.35 11.60
CA GLU A 16 -9.19 6.28 10.90
C GLU A 16 -9.42 4.90 10.28
N LEU A 17 -8.43 4.39 9.54
CA LEU A 17 -8.50 3.04 8.97
C LEU A 17 -8.67 2.00 10.08
N ALA A 18 -7.92 2.10 11.18
CA ALA A 18 -8.02 1.13 12.26
C ALA A 18 -9.41 1.10 12.92
N LYS A 19 -10.03 2.26 13.09
CA LYS A 19 -11.43 2.35 13.59
C LYS A 19 -12.40 1.68 12.64
N ARG A 20 -12.26 1.88 11.32
CA ARG A 20 -13.10 1.22 10.31
C ARG A 20 -12.90 -0.29 10.33
N VAL A 21 -11.66 -0.77 10.40
CA VAL A 21 -11.36 -2.21 10.52
C VAL A 21 -12.01 -2.81 11.78
N ALA A 22 -11.89 -2.14 12.93
CA ALA A 22 -12.51 -2.59 14.17
C ALA A 22 -14.05 -2.66 14.06
N GLN A 23 -14.67 -1.68 13.41
CA GLN A 23 -16.11 -1.64 13.14
C GLN A 23 -16.56 -2.80 12.23
N GLU A 24 -15.83 -3.07 11.16
CA GLU A 24 -16.10 -4.20 10.24
C GLU A 24 -16.01 -5.56 10.96
N ILE A 25 -15.09 -5.71 11.92
CA ILE A 25 -14.98 -6.92 12.75
C ILE A 25 -16.10 -6.98 13.81
N GLY A 26 -16.69 -5.85 14.18
CA GLY A 26 -17.67 -5.74 15.27
C GLY A 26 -17.03 -5.67 16.65
N MET A 27 -15.88 -5.01 16.79
CA MET A 27 -15.15 -4.82 18.05
C MET A 27 -14.67 -3.38 18.26
N GLU A 28 -14.26 -3.07 19.49
CA GLU A 28 -13.57 -1.81 19.80
C GLU A 28 -12.05 -1.98 19.66
N LEU A 29 -11.37 -0.88 19.34
CA LEU A 29 -9.90 -0.83 19.43
C LEU A 29 -9.46 -1.01 20.88
N GLY A 30 -8.33 -1.69 21.03
CA GLY A 30 -7.67 -1.82 22.32
C GLY A 30 -7.22 -0.45 22.85
N LYS A 31 -7.23 -0.31 24.17
CA LYS A 31 -6.85 0.90 24.89
C LYS A 31 -5.34 0.97 24.99
N SER A 32 -4.74 1.85 24.23
CA SER A 32 -3.32 2.16 24.31
C SER A 32 -3.10 3.65 24.06
N THR A 33 -2.05 4.17 24.68
CA THR A 33 -1.62 5.55 24.49
C THR A 33 -0.21 5.55 23.90
N VAL A 34 -0.03 6.29 22.81
CA VAL A 34 1.28 6.60 22.22
C VAL A 34 1.54 8.09 22.39
N ARG A 35 2.67 8.45 22.98
CA ARG A 35 3.08 9.85 23.18
C ARG A 35 4.54 10.01 22.83
N GLN A 36 4.93 11.24 22.51
CA GLN A 36 6.31 11.62 22.30
C GLN A 36 6.72 12.59 23.40
N PHE A 37 7.86 12.33 24.05
CA PHE A 37 8.48 13.25 24.99
C PHE A 37 9.07 14.46 24.26
N SER A 38 9.39 15.53 25.01
CA SER A 38 9.90 16.78 24.43
C SER A 38 11.25 16.62 23.69
N ASP A 39 12.01 15.56 23.97
CA ASP A 39 13.27 15.21 23.32
C ASP A 39 13.10 14.29 22.10
N GLY A 40 11.87 13.88 21.78
CA GLY A 40 11.55 13.03 20.63
C GLY A 40 11.43 11.54 20.95
N GLU A 41 11.72 11.11 22.18
CA GLU A 41 11.54 9.71 22.59
C GLU A 41 10.07 9.31 22.62
N ILE A 42 9.79 8.06 22.22
CA ILE A 42 8.42 7.54 22.11
C ILE A 42 8.09 6.72 23.36
N GLN A 43 6.95 7.01 23.97
CA GLN A 43 6.37 6.25 25.06
C GLN A 43 5.08 5.57 24.60
N VAL A 44 4.98 4.26 24.82
CA VAL A 44 3.77 3.47 24.59
C VAL A 44 3.29 2.90 25.92
N ASN A 45 1.99 2.99 26.18
CA ASN A 45 1.34 2.36 27.33
C ASN A 45 0.12 1.55 26.89
N ILE A 46 0.01 0.31 27.37
CA ILE A 46 -1.14 -0.56 27.15
C ILE A 46 -2.04 -0.45 28.39
N GLU A 47 -3.28 -0.01 28.21
CA GLU A 47 -4.18 0.39 29.30
C GLU A 47 -5.21 -0.69 29.66
N GLU A 48 -5.00 -1.90 29.16
CA GLU A 48 -5.81 -3.07 29.46
C GLU A 48 -4.98 -4.36 29.47
N SER A 49 -5.50 -5.41 30.10
CA SER A 49 -4.80 -6.70 30.11
C SER A 49 -4.84 -7.37 28.74
N ILE A 50 -3.66 -7.76 28.26
CA ILE A 50 -3.48 -8.51 27.00
C ILE A 50 -2.97 -9.94 27.23
N ARG A 51 -2.89 -10.39 28.49
CA ARG A 51 -2.31 -11.69 28.85
C ARG A 51 -3.08 -12.82 28.15
N GLY A 52 -2.35 -13.65 27.40
CA GLY A 52 -2.92 -14.78 26.66
C GLY A 52 -3.81 -14.39 25.47
N LYS A 53 -3.76 -13.12 25.02
CA LYS A 53 -4.56 -12.63 23.89
C LYS A 53 -3.78 -12.71 22.58
N HIS A 54 -4.51 -12.94 21.49
CA HIS A 54 -4.01 -12.79 20.13
C HIS A 54 -4.14 -11.32 19.71
N VAL A 55 -3.00 -10.65 19.60
CA VAL A 55 -2.95 -9.21 19.36
C VAL A 55 -2.60 -8.92 17.90
N PHE A 56 -3.30 -7.96 17.34
CA PHE A 56 -3.02 -7.34 16.05
C PHE A 56 -2.70 -5.86 16.27
N ILE A 57 -1.59 -5.37 15.69
CA ILE A 57 -1.22 -3.96 15.67
C ILE A 57 -1.41 -3.46 14.25
N LEU A 58 -2.30 -2.47 14.04
CA LEU A 58 -2.44 -1.80 12.75
C LEU A 58 -1.58 -0.53 12.72
N GLN A 59 -0.54 -0.56 11.89
CA GLN A 59 0.36 0.58 11.68
C GLN A 59 1.08 0.46 10.34
N SER A 60 0.91 1.47 9.48
CA SER A 60 1.77 1.66 8.31
C SER A 60 3.08 2.31 8.72
N THR A 61 4.18 1.96 8.06
CA THR A 61 5.47 2.66 8.20
C THR A 61 5.57 3.79 7.15
N SER A 62 4.55 4.64 7.10
CA SER A 62 4.49 5.86 6.28
C SER A 62 5.18 7.04 6.98
N SER A 63 5.22 8.22 6.36
CA SER A 63 5.85 9.40 6.99
C SER A 63 5.16 9.79 8.31
N PRO A 64 5.91 10.12 9.38
CA PRO A 64 7.37 9.95 9.54
C PRO A 64 7.76 8.47 9.72
N VAL A 65 8.54 7.93 8.79
CA VAL A 65 8.78 6.48 8.66
C VAL A 65 9.51 5.87 9.87
N ASN A 66 10.47 6.60 10.44
CA ASN A 66 11.29 6.10 11.54
C ASN A 66 10.51 6.05 12.83
N ASP A 67 9.75 7.10 13.13
CA ASP A 67 8.94 7.20 14.34
C ASP A 67 7.85 6.13 14.31
N ASN A 68 7.14 6.00 13.18
CA ASN A 68 6.13 4.96 13.00
C ASN A 68 6.70 3.55 13.15
N LEU A 69 7.93 3.30 12.66
CA LEU A 69 8.61 2.03 12.86
C LEU A 69 8.99 1.81 14.33
N MET A 70 9.50 2.83 15.01
CA MET A 70 9.84 2.77 16.44
C MET A 70 8.60 2.53 17.31
N GLU A 71 7.46 3.15 17.01
CA GLU A 71 6.20 2.87 17.71
C GLU A 71 5.83 1.39 17.64
N ILE A 72 5.98 0.74 16.47
CA ILE A 72 5.72 -0.70 16.31
C ILE A 72 6.66 -1.50 17.22
N LEU A 73 7.96 -1.23 17.14
CA LEU A 73 8.96 -1.98 17.90
C LEU A 73 8.72 -1.86 19.42
N ILE A 74 8.39 -0.66 19.90
CA ILE A 74 8.10 -0.40 21.31
C ILE A 74 6.78 -1.07 21.73
N MET A 75 5.73 -0.98 20.92
CA MET A 75 4.45 -1.65 21.20
C MET A 75 4.60 -3.18 21.24
N VAL A 76 5.36 -3.76 20.31
CA VAL A 76 5.66 -5.20 20.29
C VAL A 76 6.40 -5.62 21.56
N ASP A 77 7.44 -4.89 21.98
CA ASP A 77 8.16 -5.18 23.22
C ASP A 77 7.23 -5.11 24.45
N ALA A 78 6.37 -4.07 24.52
CA ALA A 78 5.40 -3.91 25.60
C ALA A 78 4.41 -5.08 25.67
N LEU A 79 3.82 -5.48 24.53
CA LEU A 79 2.90 -6.62 24.44
C LEU A 79 3.56 -7.95 24.83
N LYS A 80 4.81 -8.16 24.38
CA LYS A 80 5.58 -9.36 24.69
C LYS A 80 5.86 -9.47 26.20
N ARG A 81 6.28 -8.38 26.83
CA ARG A 81 6.51 -8.32 28.29
C ARG A 81 5.21 -8.48 29.09
N ALA A 82 4.09 -8.01 28.55
CA ALA A 82 2.78 -8.19 29.15
C ALA A 82 2.15 -9.58 28.87
N SER A 83 2.90 -10.49 28.23
CA SER A 83 2.52 -11.90 27.99
C SER A 83 1.35 -12.08 27.01
N ALA A 84 1.34 -11.34 25.90
CA ALA A 84 0.49 -11.66 24.76
C ALA A 84 0.77 -13.10 24.25
N GLU A 85 -0.25 -13.79 23.76
CA GLU A 85 -0.11 -15.14 23.19
C GLU A 85 0.55 -15.09 21.80
N SER A 86 0.15 -14.11 20.99
CA SER A 86 0.76 -13.83 19.69
C SER A 86 0.66 -12.36 19.34
N ILE A 87 1.67 -11.82 18.67
CA ILE A 87 1.77 -10.43 18.24
C ILE A 87 1.88 -10.38 16.70
N ASN A 88 0.78 -10.00 16.05
CA ASN A 88 0.68 -9.90 14.61
C ASN A 88 0.72 -8.42 14.21
N VAL A 89 1.57 -8.05 13.25
CA VAL A 89 1.62 -6.68 12.73
C VAL A 89 0.87 -6.60 11.41
N VAL A 90 -0.15 -5.76 11.38
CA VAL A 90 -0.88 -5.36 10.17
C VAL A 90 -0.26 -4.05 9.69
N MET A 91 0.52 -4.13 8.62
CA MET A 91 1.26 -3.02 8.04
C MET A 91 0.76 -2.74 6.61
N PRO A 92 -0.31 -1.94 6.44
CA PRO A 92 -0.88 -1.69 5.12
C PRO A 92 0.12 -1.12 4.11
N TYR A 93 1.06 -0.29 4.57
CA TYR A 93 2.20 0.18 3.78
C TYR A 93 3.53 -0.14 4.47
N TYR A 94 4.38 -0.91 3.78
CA TYR A 94 5.73 -1.26 4.21
C TYR A 94 6.75 -0.23 3.71
N GLY A 95 7.10 0.72 4.58
CA GLY A 95 8.19 1.68 4.38
C GLY A 95 9.53 0.98 4.17
N TYR A 96 10.47 1.70 3.54
CA TYR A 96 11.76 1.15 3.11
C TYR A 96 11.70 -0.01 2.07
N ALA A 97 10.52 -0.43 1.60
CA ALA A 97 10.39 -1.51 0.62
C ALA A 97 11.16 -1.27 -0.71
N ARG A 98 11.38 -0.02 -1.10
CA ARG A 98 12.19 0.35 -2.28
C ARG A 98 13.70 0.10 -2.11
N GLN A 99 14.15 -0.23 -0.89
CA GLN A 99 15.55 -0.54 -0.55
C GLN A 99 15.69 -2.05 -0.24
N ASP A 100 15.23 -2.87 -1.19
CA ASP A 100 15.16 -4.34 -1.14
C ASP A 100 16.40 -5.05 -1.70
N ARG A 101 17.28 -4.31 -2.38
CA ARG A 101 18.54 -4.83 -2.93
C ARG A 101 19.60 -3.74 -2.95
N LYS A 102 20.86 -4.14 -3.16
CA LYS A 102 21.95 -3.21 -3.41
C LYS A 102 21.88 -2.75 -4.87
N ALA A 103 21.43 -1.53 -5.13
CA ALA A 103 21.45 -0.97 -6.48
C ALA A 103 22.86 -0.47 -6.85
N ARG A 104 23.64 -0.04 -5.86
CA ARG A 104 25.06 0.32 -5.99
C ARG A 104 25.92 -0.38 -4.93
N ALA A 105 27.22 -0.38 -5.17
CA ALA A 105 28.17 -0.89 -4.17
C ALA A 105 28.04 -0.10 -2.85
N ARG A 106 28.06 -0.83 -1.73
CA ARG A 106 28.02 -0.29 -0.35
C ARG A 106 26.69 0.38 0.08
N GLU A 107 25.61 0.19 -0.66
CA GLU A 107 24.26 0.52 -0.16
C GLU A 107 23.74 -0.54 0.84
N PRO A 108 22.88 -0.14 1.80
CA PRO A 108 22.18 -1.09 2.68
C PRO A 108 21.04 -1.81 1.94
N ILE A 109 20.55 -2.89 2.55
CA ILE A 109 19.25 -3.48 2.21
C ILE A 109 18.31 -3.16 3.38
N THR A 110 17.84 -1.92 3.44
CA THR A 110 17.10 -1.41 4.61
C THR A 110 15.78 -2.15 4.80
N SER A 111 15.14 -2.63 3.73
CA SER A 111 13.95 -3.49 3.85
C SER A 111 14.23 -4.76 4.66
N LYS A 112 15.40 -5.39 4.47
CA LYS A 112 15.85 -6.56 5.27
C LYS A 112 16.21 -6.18 6.71
N LEU A 113 16.79 -4.98 6.91
CA LEU A 113 17.04 -4.47 8.26
C LEU A 113 15.74 -4.29 9.05
N VAL A 114 14.71 -3.69 8.43
CA VAL A 114 13.37 -3.56 9.03
C VAL A 114 12.78 -4.92 9.37
N ALA A 115 12.85 -5.89 8.44
CA ALA A 115 12.38 -7.25 8.69
C ALA A 115 13.08 -7.91 9.89
N ASN A 116 14.40 -7.73 10.02
CA ASN A 116 15.16 -8.23 11.17
C ASN A 116 14.72 -7.58 12.48
N MET A 117 14.54 -6.26 12.50
CA MET A 117 14.14 -5.54 13.72
C MET A 117 12.77 -6.00 14.22
N LEU A 118 11.79 -6.17 13.33
CA LEU A 118 10.44 -6.66 13.66
C LEU A 118 10.50 -8.07 14.27
N GLN A 119 11.26 -8.97 13.66
CA GLN A 119 11.41 -10.35 14.16
C GLN A 119 12.11 -10.40 15.52
N VAL A 120 13.19 -9.62 15.70
CA VAL A 120 13.92 -9.56 16.98
C VAL A 120 13.04 -8.96 18.09
N ALA A 121 12.23 -7.95 17.79
CA ALA A 121 11.27 -7.39 18.76
C ALA A 121 10.26 -8.45 19.24
N GLY A 122 9.89 -9.40 18.36
CA GLY A 122 9.02 -10.52 18.67
C GLY A 122 7.68 -10.48 17.94
N VAL A 123 7.67 -9.99 16.70
CA VAL A 123 6.51 -10.14 15.80
C VAL A 123 6.40 -11.60 15.36
N ASP A 124 5.23 -12.19 15.50
CA ASP A 124 4.95 -13.59 15.12
C ASP A 124 4.44 -13.72 13.67
N ARG A 125 3.87 -12.65 13.10
CA ARG A 125 3.31 -12.61 11.75
C ARG A 125 3.26 -11.19 11.22
N LEU A 126 3.50 -11.04 9.91
CA LEU A 126 3.27 -9.79 9.18
C LEU A 126 2.08 -9.96 8.21
N LEU A 127 1.12 -9.05 8.27
CA LEU A 127 0.07 -8.87 7.27
C LEU A 127 0.32 -7.54 6.55
N THR A 128 0.53 -7.54 5.24
CA THR A 128 0.87 -6.33 4.46
C THR A 128 0.16 -6.34 3.11
N ILE A 129 0.10 -5.19 2.42
CA ILE A 129 -0.51 -5.07 1.09
C ILE A 129 0.55 -4.59 0.10
N ASP A 130 0.55 -5.17 -1.12
CA ASP A 130 1.37 -4.79 -2.29
C ASP A 130 2.81 -4.34 -1.97
N LEU A 131 3.59 -5.26 -1.38
CA LEU A 131 5.04 -5.09 -1.23
C LEU A 131 5.67 -4.70 -2.58
N HIS A 132 6.54 -3.68 -2.54
CA HIS A 132 7.25 -3.18 -3.73
C HIS A 132 7.93 -4.32 -4.52
N ALA A 133 8.54 -5.26 -3.79
CA ALA A 133 9.06 -6.50 -4.34
C ALA A 133 8.50 -7.70 -3.55
N ALA A 134 7.90 -8.66 -4.26
CA ALA A 134 7.32 -9.85 -3.63
C ALA A 134 8.34 -10.68 -2.85
N GLN A 135 9.63 -10.58 -3.21
CA GLN A 135 10.75 -11.25 -2.55
C GLN A 135 11.00 -10.75 -1.12
N ILE A 136 10.47 -9.59 -0.72
CA ILE A 136 10.54 -9.09 0.66
C ILE A 136 9.92 -10.11 1.63
N GLN A 137 8.95 -10.93 1.20
CA GLN A 137 8.44 -12.04 2.00
C GLN A 137 9.56 -12.98 2.49
N GLY A 138 10.57 -13.24 1.65
CA GLY A 138 11.73 -14.07 2.01
C GLY A 138 12.76 -13.37 2.90
N PHE A 139 12.52 -12.13 3.34
CA PHE A 139 13.32 -11.48 4.38
C PHE A 139 12.88 -11.86 5.79
N PHE A 140 11.70 -12.47 5.91
CA PHE A 140 11.11 -12.94 7.14
C PHE A 140 11.18 -14.47 7.22
N ASP A 141 11.54 -14.97 8.39
CA ASP A 141 11.44 -16.37 8.79
C ASP A 141 10.09 -16.68 9.47
N ILE A 142 9.30 -15.64 9.76
CA ILE A 142 7.91 -15.71 10.23
C ILE A 142 6.92 -15.67 9.05
N PRO A 143 5.66 -16.14 9.23
CA PRO A 143 4.64 -16.02 8.20
C PRO A 143 4.40 -14.57 7.76
N VAL A 144 4.39 -14.35 6.45
CA VAL A 144 4.02 -13.09 5.82
C VAL A 144 2.79 -13.32 4.94
N ASP A 145 1.68 -12.70 5.31
CA ASP A 145 0.48 -12.64 4.51
C ASP A 145 0.53 -11.37 3.66
N HIS A 146 0.87 -11.52 2.38
CA HIS A 146 1.01 -10.42 1.43
C HIS A 146 -0.24 -10.30 0.56
N LEU A 147 -1.17 -9.44 0.96
CA LEU A 147 -2.42 -9.16 0.24
C LEU A 147 -2.19 -8.27 -0.99
N MET A 148 -3.15 -8.28 -1.91
CA MET A 148 -3.10 -7.51 -3.16
C MET A 148 -4.18 -6.42 -3.16
N GLY A 149 -3.82 -5.19 -3.54
CA GLY A 149 -4.76 -4.08 -3.71
C GLY A 149 -5.43 -4.05 -5.09
N ALA A 150 -4.82 -4.71 -6.08
CA ALA A 150 -5.32 -4.74 -7.46
C ALA A 150 -6.80 -5.18 -7.61
N PRO A 151 -7.33 -6.17 -6.87
CA PRO A 151 -8.76 -6.52 -6.95
C PRO A 151 -9.71 -5.39 -6.54
N LEU A 152 -9.35 -4.58 -5.54
CA LEU A 152 -10.16 -3.41 -5.11
C LEU A 152 -10.17 -2.32 -6.19
N ILE A 153 -9.00 -2.07 -6.79
CA ILE A 153 -8.85 -1.12 -7.90
C ILE A 153 -9.61 -1.62 -9.13
N ALA A 154 -9.57 -2.92 -9.41
CA ALA A 154 -10.30 -3.53 -10.51
C ALA A 154 -11.82 -3.37 -10.33
N ASP A 155 -12.36 -3.71 -9.16
CA ASP A 155 -13.79 -3.55 -8.83
C ASP A 155 -14.25 -2.09 -9.03
N TYR A 156 -13.44 -1.11 -8.62
CA TYR A 156 -13.73 0.31 -8.84
C TYR A 156 -13.93 0.66 -10.34
N PHE A 157 -13.05 0.17 -11.21
CA PHE A 157 -13.11 0.44 -12.65
C PHE A 157 -14.19 -0.39 -13.33
N GLU A 158 -14.36 -1.65 -12.94
CA GLU A 158 -15.39 -2.54 -13.47
C GLU A 158 -16.81 -2.01 -13.20
N ARG A 159 -17.09 -1.54 -11.97
CA ARG A 159 -18.39 -0.92 -11.62
C ARG A 159 -18.70 0.35 -12.42
N ARG A 160 -17.69 0.97 -13.02
CA ARG A 160 -17.83 2.13 -13.92
C ARG A 160 -17.89 1.74 -15.40
N GLY A 161 -17.96 0.44 -15.70
CA GLY A 161 -18.00 -0.08 -17.06
C GLY A 161 -16.66 0.03 -17.79
N MET A 162 -15.54 0.28 -17.09
CA MET A 162 -14.23 0.53 -17.70
C MET A 162 -13.51 -0.78 -18.05
N THR A 163 -14.12 -1.57 -18.94
CA THR A 163 -13.68 -2.92 -19.34
C THR A 163 -13.68 -3.10 -20.86
N GLY A 164 -12.89 -4.06 -21.36
CA GLY A 164 -12.87 -4.40 -22.80
C GLY A 164 -11.93 -3.55 -23.67
N GLY A 165 -12.09 -3.65 -25.00
CA GLY A 165 -11.10 -3.18 -25.98
C GLY A 165 -10.94 -1.65 -26.12
N GLY A 166 -11.90 -0.86 -25.62
CA GLY A 166 -11.85 0.61 -25.60
C GLY A 166 -10.97 1.19 -24.48
N TYR A 167 -10.51 0.34 -23.57
CA TYR A 167 -9.62 0.69 -22.47
C TYR A 167 -8.26 0.04 -22.67
N VAL A 168 -7.24 0.59 -22.03
CA VAL A 168 -5.90 0.01 -22.01
C VAL A 168 -5.26 0.26 -20.64
N VAL A 169 -4.78 -0.79 -20.00
CA VAL A 169 -4.03 -0.66 -18.75
C VAL A 169 -2.57 -0.39 -19.08
N VAL A 170 -2.00 0.64 -18.48
CA VAL A 170 -0.66 1.12 -18.82
C VAL A 170 0.27 0.94 -17.64
N SER A 171 1.43 0.32 -17.88
CA SER A 171 2.51 0.32 -16.91
C SER A 171 3.39 1.56 -17.11
N PRO A 172 3.66 2.36 -16.06
CA PRO A 172 4.47 3.56 -16.17
C PRO A 172 5.96 3.28 -16.39
N ASP A 173 6.41 2.04 -16.15
CA ASP A 173 7.78 1.57 -16.39
C ASP A 173 7.82 0.05 -16.63
N HIS A 174 9.03 -0.51 -16.81
CA HIS A 174 9.23 -1.95 -17.02
C HIS A 174 8.97 -2.79 -15.77
N GLY A 175 9.18 -2.24 -14.58
CA GLY A 175 9.04 -2.97 -13.32
C GLY A 175 7.58 -3.26 -12.97
N GLY A 176 6.68 -2.35 -13.32
CA GLY A 176 5.24 -2.47 -13.08
C GLY A 176 4.47 -3.37 -14.05
N VAL A 177 5.11 -3.93 -15.08
CA VAL A 177 4.41 -4.68 -16.16
C VAL A 177 3.61 -5.88 -15.63
N PRO A 178 4.11 -6.71 -14.69
CA PRO A 178 3.31 -7.79 -14.12
C PRO A 178 2.04 -7.30 -13.42
N ARG A 179 2.10 -6.13 -12.75
CA ARG A 179 0.96 -5.50 -12.07
C ARG A 179 -0.08 -4.98 -13.06
N ALA A 180 0.39 -4.27 -14.10
CA ALA A 180 -0.45 -3.81 -15.19
C ALA A 180 -1.18 -4.97 -15.89
N ARG A 181 -0.47 -6.08 -16.14
CA ARG A 181 -1.06 -7.29 -16.71
C ARG A 181 -2.18 -7.85 -15.83
N LYS A 182 -1.96 -7.97 -14.52
CA LYS A 182 -2.97 -8.49 -13.59
C LYS A 182 -4.23 -7.63 -13.57
N LEU A 183 -4.11 -6.30 -13.53
CA LEU A 183 -5.27 -5.40 -13.63
C LEU A 183 -5.97 -5.55 -15.00
N ALA A 184 -5.21 -5.66 -16.09
CA ALA A 184 -5.77 -5.82 -17.43
C ALA A 184 -6.56 -7.13 -17.58
N GLU A 185 -6.12 -8.22 -16.94
CA GLU A 185 -6.83 -9.49 -16.90
C GLU A 185 -8.20 -9.35 -16.21
N PHE A 186 -8.27 -8.66 -15.06
CA PHE A 186 -9.54 -8.36 -14.40
C PHE A 186 -10.47 -7.52 -15.28
N LEU A 187 -9.94 -6.46 -15.89
CA LEU A 187 -10.72 -5.53 -16.71
C LEU A 187 -10.96 -6.03 -18.14
N LYS A 188 -10.40 -7.18 -18.52
CA LYS A 188 -10.44 -7.76 -19.88
C LYS A 188 -9.97 -6.76 -20.94
N THR A 189 -8.88 -6.05 -20.66
CA THR A 189 -8.29 -5.01 -21.51
C THR A 189 -6.91 -5.41 -22.04
N PRO A 190 -6.43 -4.81 -23.15
CA PRO A 190 -5.03 -4.88 -23.51
C PRO A 190 -4.14 -4.10 -22.53
N ILE A 191 -2.83 -4.37 -22.61
CA ILE A 191 -1.80 -3.59 -21.90
C ILE A 191 -1.01 -2.67 -22.85
N ALA A 192 -0.48 -1.58 -22.29
CA ALA A 192 0.60 -0.80 -22.87
C ALA A 192 1.70 -0.55 -21.82
N ILE A 193 2.90 -0.20 -22.28
CA ILE A 193 4.07 0.00 -21.42
C ILE A 193 4.76 1.28 -21.84
N ILE A 194 5.17 2.09 -20.88
CA ILE A 194 6.00 3.25 -21.13
C ILE A 194 7.47 2.85 -20.99
N ASP A 195 8.19 2.88 -22.11
CA ASP A 195 9.64 2.68 -22.17
C ASP A 195 10.34 4.04 -22.02
N LYS A 196 10.68 4.36 -20.77
CA LYS A 196 11.44 5.54 -20.42
C LYS A 196 12.92 5.33 -20.70
N ARG A 197 13.45 5.96 -21.74
CA ARG A 197 14.91 5.97 -22.01
C ARG A 197 15.51 7.30 -21.54
N ARG A 198 16.56 7.20 -20.73
CA ARG A 198 17.42 8.35 -20.41
C ARG A 198 18.37 8.57 -21.57
N SER A 199 18.21 9.68 -22.28
CA SER A 199 19.13 10.12 -23.32
C SER A 199 20.51 10.35 -22.70
N VAL A 200 21.50 9.53 -23.04
CA VAL A 200 22.88 9.65 -22.51
C VAL A 200 23.57 10.92 -23.03
N ASP A 201 23.11 11.44 -24.17
CA ASP A 201 23.79 12.49 -24.93
C ASP A 201 23.31 13.92 -24.63
N LYS A 202 22.31 14.11 -23.77
CA LYS A 202 21.78 15.45 -23.46
C LYS A 202 21.46 15.58 -21.98
N MET A 203 22.42 16.06 -21.20
CA MET A 203 22.27 16.38 -19.77
C MET A 203 21.16 17.41 -19.46
N ASN A 204 20.50 18.01 -20.47
CA ASN A 204 19.51 19.07 -20.29
C ASN A 204 18.29 19.01 -21.24
N THR A 205 17.92 17.84 -21.79
CA THR A 205 16.67 17.74 -22.59
C THR A 205 15.81 16.56 -22.18
N SER A 206 14.50 16.83 -22.16
CA SER A 206 13.36 15.95 -21.93
C SER A 206 13.61 14.45 -22.12
N GLU A 207 13.17 13.68 -21.13
CA GLU A 207 13.12 12.22 -21.19
C GLU A 207 12.24 11.80 -22.37
N VAL A 208 12.76 10.97 -23.29
CA VAL A 208 11.97 10.43 -24.39
C VAL A 208 11.14 9.28 -23.85
N MET A 209 9.82 9.45 -23.88
CA MET A 209 8.84 8.46 -23.44
C MET A 209 8.30 7.73 -24.65
N ASN A 210 8.76 6.50 -24.90
CA ASN A 210 8.19 5.65 -25.94
C ASN A 210 7.01 4.86 -25.38
N ILE A 211 5.93 4.74 -26.14
CA ILE A 211 4.76 3.95 -25.74
C ILE A 211 4.75 2.66 -26.55
N ILE A 212 4.83 1.53 -25.85
CA ILE A 212 4.71 0.20 -26.44
C ILE A 212 3.28 -0.28 -26.22
N GLY A 213 2.46 -0.25 -27.28
CA GLY A 213 1.04 -0.63 -27.26
C GLY A 213 0.17 0.43 -27.93
N LYS A 214 -1.07 0.06 -28.29
CA LYS A 214 -2.01 0.99 -28.95
C LYS A 214 -2.86 1.74 -27.90
N VAL A 215 -2.62 3.04 -27.77
CA VAL A 215 -3.29 3.93 -26.81
C VAL A 215 -4.20 4.98 -27.49
N GLU A 216 -3.95 5.30 -28.75
CA GLU A 216 -4.75 6.26 -29.53
C GLU A 216 -6.21 5.84 -29.60
N GLY A 217 -7.12 6.78 -29.29
CA GLY A 217 -8.56 6.57 -29.29
C GLY A 217 -9.08 5.71 -28.13
N LYS A 218 -8.26 5.49 -27.09
CA LYS A 218 -8.64 4.69 -25.91
C LYS A 218 -8.55 5.46 -24.60
N THR A 219 -9.29 5.01 -23.59
CA THR A 219 -9.09 5.46 -22.20
C THR A 219 -7.97 4.65 -21.57
N CYS A 220 -6.93 5.34 -21.09
CA CYS A 220 -5.76 4.73 -20.47
C CYS A 220 -5.93 4.68 -18.95
N ILE A 221 -5.54 3.56 -18.33
CA ILE A 221 -5.53 3.37 -16.88
C ILE A 221 -4.10 3.04 -16.46
N LEU A 222 -3.38 4.03 -15.95
CA LEU A 222 -2.07 3.83 -15.34
C LEU A 222 -2.21 3.11 -13.99
N ILE A 223 -1.33 2.15 -13.71
CA ILE A 223 -1.28 1.48 -12.40
C ILE A 223 0.17 1.35 -11.91
N ASP A 224 0.38 1.69 -10.65
CA ASP A 224 1.64 1.47 -9.92
C ASP A 224 1.39 0.95 -8.50
N ASP A 225 2.40 0.42 -7.80
CA ASP A 225 2.24 0.03 -6.39
C ASP A 225 2.10 1.26 -5.50
N MET A 226 2.91 2.29 -5.75
CA MET A 226 2.93 3.50 -4.96
C MET A 226 3.19 4.74 -5.81
N ILE A 227 2.65 5.88 -5.40
CA ILE A 227 2.92 7.17 -6.02
C ILE A 227 3.53 8.09 -4.97
N ASP A 228 4.80 8.45 -5.17
CA ASP A 228 5.58 9.29 -4.25
C ASP A 228 5.50 10.77 -4.62
N THR A 229 6.39 11.29 -5.45
CA THR A 229 6.38 12.70 -5.90
C THR A 229 5.42 12.94 -7.08
N ALA A 230 4.74 11.90 -7.55
CA ALA A 230 3.88 11.87 -8.73
C ALA A 230 4.52 12.30 -10.07
N GLY A 231 5.82 12.60 -10.14
CA GLY A 231 6.45 13.05 -11.38
C GLY A 231 6.36 12.02 -12.53
N THR A 232 6.75 10.77 -12.27
CA THR A 232 6.72 9.70 -13.28
C THR A 232 5.30 9.45 -13.80
N ILE A 233 4.33 9.31 -12.90
CA ILE A 233 2.95 8.99 -13.27
C ILE A 233 2.26 10.15 -14.01
N CYS A 234 2.59 11.41 -13.68
CA CYS A 234 2.07 12.59 -14.35
C CYS A 234 2.67 12.73 -15.76
N HIS A 235 4.00 12.62 -15.92
CA HIS A 235 4.62 12.64 -17.25
C HIS A 235 4.12 11.50 -18.14
N ALA A 236 3.90 10.32 -17.55
CA ALA A 236 3.27 9.20 -18.24
C ALA A 236 1.86 9.56 -18.74
N ALA A 237 1.06 10.22 -17.89
CA ALA A 237 -0.29 10.64 -18.28
C ALA A 237 -0.28 11.68 -19.39
N ASP A 238 0.62 12.66 -19.31
CA ASP A 238 0.76 13.71 -20.33
C ASP A 238 1.18 13.09 -21.67
N ALA A 239 2.16 12.18 -21.67
CA ALA A 239 2.60 11.47 -22.88
C ALA A 239 1.49 10.61 -23.50
N LEU A 240 0.64 9.98 -22.69
CA LEU A 240 -0.52 9.22 -23.18
C LEU A 240 -1.57 10.14 -23.83
N ALA A 241 -1.83 11.30 -23.23
CA ALA A 241 -2.74 12.29 -23.79
C ALA A 241 -2.20 12.85 -25.13
N GLU A 242 -0.91 13.17 -25.21
CA GLU A 242 -0.25 13.59 -26.44
C GLU A 242 -0.29 12.51 -27.53
N ALA A 243 -0.23 11.23 -27.14
CA ALA A 243 -0.37 10.08 -28.04
C ALA A 243 -1.83 9.75 -28.43
N GLY A 244 -2.78 10.62 -28.10
CA GLY A 244 -4.18 10.50 -28.53
C GLY A 244 -5.07 9.65 -27.63
N ALA A 245 -4.69 9.41 -26.37
CA ALA A 245 -5.61 8.83 -25.38
C ALA A 245 -6.82 9.76 -25.17
N VAL A 246 -8.02 9.17 -25.06
CA VAL A 246 -9.27 9.93 -24.86
C VAL A 246 -9.33 10.51 -23.45
N GLU A 247 -8.96 9.70 -22.45
CA GLU A 247 -8.85 10.09 -21.05
C GLU A 247 -7.73 9.28 -20.40
N VAL A 248 -7.10 9.84 -19.38
CA VAL A 248 -6.07 9.15 -18.60
C VAL A 248 -6.48 9.10 -17.13
N TYR A 249 -6.63 7.88 -16.63
CA TYR A 249 -6.78 7.57 -15.22
C TYR A 249 -5.45 7.07 -14.68
N ALA A 250 -5.22 7.28 -13.39
CA ALA A 250 -4.11 6.69 -12.67
C ALA A 250 -4.62 5.93 -11.44
N SER A 251 -3.87 4.94 -11.00
CA SER A 251 -4.18 4.20 -9.79
C SER A 251 -2.93 3.73 -9.06
N CYS A 252 -3.00 3.68 -7.73
CA CYS A 252 -1.98 3.01 -6.93
C CYS A 252 -2.52 2.46 -5.61
N THR A 253 -1.78 1.53 -5.02
CA THR A 253 -2.12 0.98 -3.72
C THR A 253 -1.69 1.95 -2.60
N HIS A 254 -0.51 2.56 -2.72
CA HIS A 254 0.05 3.40 -1.65
C HIS A 254 0.19 4.87 -2.09
N PRO A 255 -0.67 5.78 -1.58
CA PRO A 255 -0.58 7.20 -1.88
C PRO A 255 0.44 7.90 -0.98
N VAL A 256 1.73 7.69 -1.25
CA VAL A 256 2.82 8.37 -0.49
C VAL A 256 2.75 9.89 -0.67
N LEU A 257 2.49 10.35 -1.89
CA LEU A 257 2.16 11.74 -2.26
C LEU A 257 3.05 12.80 -1.56
N SER A 258 4.36 12.62 -1.58
CA SER A 258 5.30 13.51 -0.91
C SER A 258 5.72 14.70 -1.79
N GLY A 259 6.23 15.75 -1.16
CA GLY A 259 6.78 16.92 -1.85
C GLY A 259 5.80 17.53 -2.88
N PRO A 260 6.18 17.65 -4.16
CA PRO A 260 5.38 18.33 -5.18
C PRO A 260 4.21 17.50 -5.73
N ALA A 261 3.90 16.33 -5.15
CA ALA A 261 2.92 15.39 -5.71
C ALA A 261 1.55 16.03 -6.00
N MET A 262 1.03 16.82 -5.07
CA MET A 262 -0.28 17.47 -5.22
C MET A 262 -0.31 18.44 -6.40
N ASP A 263 0.72 19.27 -6.53
CA ASP A 263 0.86 20.22 -7.64
C ASP A 263 1.02 19.50 -8.99
N ASN A 264 1.80 18.43 -9.01
CA ASN A 264 2.01 17.61 -10.20
C ASN A 264 0.69 16.98 -10.66
N ILE A 265 -0.05 16.34 -9.75
CA ILE A 265 -1.35 15.73 -10.07
C ILE A 265 -2.33 16.78 -10.57
N GLN A 266 -2.41 17.94 -9.91
CA GLN A 266 -3.31 19.02 -10.30
C GLN A 266 -3.05 19.48 -11.74
N LYS A 267 -1.79 19.66 -12.13
CA LYS A 267 -1.37 20.18 -13.45
C LYS A 267 -1.36 19.12 -14.57
N SER A 268 -1.31 17.84 -14.22
CA SER A 268 -1.23 16.74 -15.19
C SER A 268 -2.53 16.49 -15.98
N ALA A 269 -2.41 15.70 -17.04
CA ALA A 269 -3.53 15.16 -17.82
C ALA A 269 -4.36 14.08 -17.08
N ILE A 270 -4.02 13.73 -15.83
CA ILE A 270 -4.80 12.76 -15.05
C ILE A 270 -6.20 13.31 -14.78
N LYS A 271 -7.22 12.57 -15.22
CA LYS A 271 -8.64 12.84 -14.94
C LYS A 271 -9.01 12.46 -13.52
N LYS A 272 -8.60 11.26 -13.09
CA LYS A 272 -8.79 10.77 -11.72
C LYS A 272 -7.64 9.85 -11.33
N LEU A 273 -7.13 10.04 -10.12
CA LEU A 273 -6.18 9.21 -9.43
C LEU A 273 -6.92 8.41 -8.35
N VAL A 274 -6.98 7.10 -8.54
CA VAL A 274 -7.66 6.15 -7.65
C VAL A 274 -6.63 5.53 -6.72
N VAL A 275 -6.78 5.73 -5.41
CA VAL A 275 -5.81 5.24 -4.42
C VAL A 275 -6.49 4.40 -3.35
N LEU A 276 -5.73 3.54 -2.67
CA LEU A 276 -6.21 2.89 -1.46
C LEU A 276 -5.83 3.70 -0.21
N ASP A 277 -6.55 3.53 0.90
CA ASP A 277 -6.28 4.19 2.19
C ASP A 277 -5.18 3.48 3.04
N THR A 278 -4.20 2.84 2.39
CA THR A 278 -3.04 2.21 3.07
C THR A 278 -2.13 3.24 3.77
N ILE A 279 -2.18 4.50 3.32
CA ILE A 279 -1.53 5.66 3.94
C ILE A 279 -2.62 6.69 4.22
N TYR A 280 -2.61 7.27 5.42
CA TYR A 280 -3.53 8.32 5.79
C TYR A 280 -3.34 9.55 4.88
N LEU A 281 -4.44 10.02 4.29
CA LEU A 281 -4.50 11.29 3.58
C LEU A 281 -5.45 12.22 4.33
N PRO A 282 -4.99 13.40 4.75
CA PRO A 282 -5.88 14.38 5.34
C PRO A 282 -6.83 14.94 4.28
N LYS A 283 -7.98 15.46 4.71
CA LYS A 283 -9.08 15.85 3.81
C LYS A 283 -8.66 16.86 2.74
N GLU A 284 -7.77 17.79 3.08
CA GLU A 284 -7.21 18.79 2.16
C GLU A 284 -6.35 18.19 1.03
N ARG A 285 -5.86 16.96 1.20
CA ARG A 285 -5.14 16.22 0.16
C ARG A 285 -6.07 15.38 -0.72
N LEU A 286 -7.34 15.22 -0.36
CA LEU A 286 -8.36 14.57 -1.18
C LEU A 286 -8.99 15.60 -2.15
N ILE A 287 -8.15 16.15 -3.03
CA ILE A 287 -8.58 17.07 -4.11
C ILE A 287 -9.52 16.37 -5.09
N ASP A 288 -10.23 17.13 -5.94
CA ASP A 288 -11.20 16.59 -6.91
C ASP A 288 -10.64 15.49 -7.83
N LYS A 289 -9.33 15.54 -8.11
CA LYS A 289 -8.64 14.53 -8.91
C LYS A 289 -8.30 13.25 -8.16
N ILE A 290 -8.52 13.14 -6.85
CA ILE A 290 -8.17 11.97 -6.04
C ILE A 290 -9.44 11.31 -5.50
N GLU A 291 -9.60 10.02 -5.77
CA GLU A 291 -10.62 9.18 -5.16
C GLU A 291 -9.94 8.07 -4.35
N GLN A 292 -10.38 7.89 -3.11
CA GLN A 292 -9.81 6.91 -2.20
C GLN A 292 -10.80 5.76 -1.95
N ILE A 293 -10.31 4.53 -2.06
CA ILE A 293 -11.04 3.29 -1.77
C ILE A 293 -10.54 2.77 -0.43
N SER A 294 -11.47 2.36 0.44
CA SER A 294 -11.09 1.82 1.74
C SER A 294 -10.71 0.34 1.67
N ILE A 295 -9.63 -0.04 2.33
CA ILE A 295 -9.17 -1.42 2.52
C ILE A 295 -9.68 -2.03 3.83
N ALA A 296 -10.53 -1.32 4.57
CA ALA A 296 -10.97 -1.72 5.91
C ALA A 296 -11.60 -3.12 5.90
N HIS A 297 -12.51 -3.38 4.95
CA HIS A 297 -13.15 -4.69 4.80
C HIS A 297 -12.15 -5.81 4.49
N LEU A 298 -11.21 -5.55 3.56
CA LEU A 298 -10.15 -6.51 3.20
C LEU A 298 -9.29 -6.88 4.43
N LEU A 299 -8.88 -5.88 5.22
CA LEU A 299 -8.08 -6.12 6.42
C LEU A 299 -8.89 -6.80 7.52
N ALA A 300 -10.16 -6.44 7.72
CA ALA A 300 -11.03 -7.07 8.68
C ALA A 300 -11.18 -8.57 8.40
N GLU A 301 -11.52 -8.93 7.16
CA GLU A 301 -11.69 -10.33 6.77
C GLU A 301 -10.35 -11.10 6.86
N ALA A 302 -9.22 -10.47 6.54
CA ALA A 302 -7.90 -11.07 6.71
C ALA A 302 -7.57 -11.35 8.18
N ILE A 303 -7.78 -10.39 9.07
CA ILE A 303 -7.55 -10.53 10.52
C ILE A 303 -8.42 -11.66 11.09
N VAL A 304 -9.72 -11.67 10.75
CA VAL A 304 -10.65 -12.70 11.22
C VAL A 304 -10.22 -14.08 10.72
N ARG A 305 -9.86 -14.22 9.44
CA ARG A 305 -9.38 -15.49 8.88
C ARG A 305 -8.10 -15.97 9.53
N ILE A 306 -7.12 -15.09 9.76
CA ILE A 306 -5.88 -15.43 10.46
C ILE A 306 -6.19 -15.94 11.87
N HIS A 307 -7.04 -15.22 12.61
CA HIS A 307 -7.42 -15.59 13.98
C HIS A 307 -8.16 -16.94 14.03
N GLU A 308 -9.08 -17.16 13.10
CA GLU A 308 -9.88 -18.39 12.98
C GLU A 308 -9.15 -19.52 12.24
N LYS A 309 -7.89 -19.31 11.83
CA LYS A 309 -7.08 -20.28 11.07
C LYS A 309 -7.73 -20.72 9.76
N ARG A 310 -8.48 -19.82 9.12
CA ARG A 310 -9.09 -20.01 7.80
C ARG A 310 -8.12 -19.61 6.68
N PRO A 311 -8.21 -20.23 5.47
CA PRO A 311 -7.40 -19.83 4.33
C PRO A 311 -7.64 -18.37 3.91
N LEU A 312 -6.56 -17.65 3.57
CA LEU A 312 -6.62 -16.32 2.98
C LEU A 312 -6.81 -16.35 1.45
N SER A 313 -6.63 -17.51 0.79
CA SER A 313 -6.76 -17.68 -0.66
C SER A 313 -7.99 -16.98 -1.29
N PRO A 314 -9.19 -17.02 -0.67
CA PRO A 314 -10.36 -16.34 -1.23
C PRO A 314 -10.24 -14.81 -1.34
N LEU A 315 -9.37 -14.17 -0.56
CA LEU A 315 -9.14 -12.71 -0.62
C LEU A 315 -8.34 -12.28 -1.85
N PHE A 316 -7.73 -13.23 -2.54
CA PHE A 316 -6.91 -12.97 -3.73
C PHE A 316 -7.69 -13.10 -5.04
N GLU A 317 -8.91 -13.64 -4.95
CA GLU A 317 -9.85 -13.79 -6.06
C GLU A 317 -10.77 -12.56 -6.12
N THR A 318 -11.37 -12.30 -7.29
CA THR A 318 -12.20 -11.12 -7.52
C THR A 318 -13.32 -11.00 -6.47
N LEU A 319 -13.63 -9.78 -6.05
CA LEU A 319 -14.67 -9.43 -5.06
C LEU A 319 -16.09 -9.89 -5.42
N THR A 320 -16.31 -10.51 -6.59
CA THR A 320 -17.60 -11.11 -6.96
C THR A 320 -17.98 -12.36 -6.15
N ALA A 321 -17.12 -12.81 -5.24
CA ALA A 321 -17.35 -13.95 -4.34
C ALA A 321 -17.55 -13.57 -2.85
N LEU A 322 -17.65 -12.27 -2.52
CA LEU A 322 -18.01 -11.76 -1.19
C LEU A 322 -19.30 -10.92 -1.29
#